data_AF-A0A938XNI3-F1
#
_entry.id   AF-A0A938XNI3-F1
#
_cell.length_a   1.000
_cell.length_b   1.000
_cell.length_c   1.000
_cell.angle_alpha   90.00
_cell.angle_beta   90.00
_cell.angle_gamma   90.00
#
_symmetry.space_group_name_H-M   'P 1'
#
loop_
_entity.id
_entity.type
_entity.pdbx_description
1 polymer ?
#
loop_
_entity_poly.entity_id
_entity_poly.type
_entity_poly.pdbx_seq_one_letter_code
_entity_poly.pdbx_strand_id
1 'polypeptide(L)' 'MLAGINKDEVLEKCGGSTFIASVIAAKRAREIHQEKNELLDEEEYNGVTPVSKAYEEIIAGKIKPKE' A
#
# COMPACT_ATOMS: atom_id res chain seq x y z
N MET A 1 -0.96 8.25 12.09
CA MET A 1 -2.16 7.38 12.14
C MET A 1 -2.55 7.11 10.69
N LEU A 2 -2.62 5.85 10.25
CA LEU A 2 -3.01 5.46 8.89
C LEU A 2 -4.55 5.61 8.75
N ALA A 3 -5.04 6.84 8.83
CA ALA A 3 -6.47 7.12 8.75
C ALA A 3 -6.99 6.68 7.37
N GLY A 4 -8.03 5.83 7.35
CA GLY A 4 -8.68 5.34 6.12
C GLY A 4 -8.21 3.98 5.61
N ILE A 5 -7.15 3.38 6.17
CA ILE A 5 -6.65 2.07 5.72
C ILE A 5 -7.28 0.94 6.55
N ASN A 6 -8.10 0.12 5.89
CA ASN A 6 -8.67 -1.07 6.50
C ASN A 6 -7.63 -2.20 6.53
N LYS A 7 -7.21 -2.60 7.75
CA LYS A 7 -6.21 -3.64 7.96
C LYS A 7 -6.66 -5.00 7.39
N ASP A 8 -7.94 -5.32 7.47
CA ASP A 8 -8.43 -6.63 7.04
C ASP A 8 -8.34 -6.77 5.52
N GLU A 9 -8.64 -5.70 4.78
CA GLU A 9 -8.48 -5.65 3.31
C GLU A 9 -7.02 -5.80 2.89
N VAL A 10 -6.10 -5.11 3.58
CA VAL A 10 -4.66 -5.25 3.33
C VAL A 10 -4.21 -6.70 3.53
N LEU A 11 -4.67 -7.34 4.61
CA LEU A 11 -4.30 -8.72 4.91
C LEU A 11 -4.89 -9.70 3.90
N GLU A 12 -6.12 -9.50 3.45
CA GLU A 12 -6.73 -10.30 2.39
C GLU A 12 -5.86 -10.30 1.12
N LYS A 13 -5.37 -9.12 0.70
CA LYS A 13 -4.47 -8.98 -0.46
C LYS A 13 -3.07 -9.54 -0.24
N CYS A 14 -2.66 -9.70 1.03
CA CYS A 14 -1.34 -10.16 1.43
C CYS A 14 -1.34 -11.59 2.01
N GLY A 15 -2.36 -12.41 1.71
CA GLY A 15 -2.42 -13.82 2.14
C GLY A 15 -2.54 -13.99 3.66
N GLY A 16 -3.12 -13.02 4.36
CA GLY A 16 -3.33 -13.04 5.82
C GLY A 16 -2.10 -12.66 6.65
N SER A 17 -0.96 -12.36 6.03
CA SER A 17 0.28 -12.06 6.77
C SER A 17 0.54 -10.56 6.93
N THR A 18 0.53 -10.09 8.18
CA THR A 18 0.95 -8.72 8.55
C THR A 18 2.40 -8.41 8.19
N PHE A 19 3.29 -9.41 8.26
CA PHE A 19 4.71 -9.25 7.94
C PHE A 19 4.90 -8.96 6.45
N ILE A 20 4.35 -9.81 5.58
CA ILE A 20 4.30 -9.61 4.13
C ILE A 20 3.72 -8.24 3.79
N ALA A 21 2.55 -7.89 4.34
CA ALA A 21 1.93 -6.59 4.10
C ALA A 21 2.87 -5.42 4.45
N SER A 22 3.53 -5.49 5.62
CA SER A 22 4.47 -4.45 6.07
C SER A 22 5.70 -4.35 5.17
N VAL A 23 6.25 -5.48 4.72
CA VAL A 23 7.44 -5.51 3.84
C VAL A 23 7.10 -4.94 2.47
N ILE A 24 5.95 -5.32 1.90
CA ILE A 24 5.49 -4.81 0.60
C ILE A 24 5.22 -3.30 0.69
N ALA A 25 4.45 -2.87 1.69
CA ALA A 25 4.15 -1.45 1.89
C ALA A 25 5.42 -0.63 2.11
N ALA A 26 6.39 -1.12 2.88
CA ALA A 26 7.65 -0.42 3.12
C ALA A 26 8.53 -0.31 1.87
N LYS A 27 8.65 -1.39 1.07
CA LYS A 27 9.36 -1.34 -0.22
C LYS A 27 8.69 -0.33 -1.14
N ARG A 28 7.37 -0.41 -1.23
CA ARG A 28 6.60 0.45 -2.11
C ARG A 28 6.64 1.92 -1.71
N ALA A 29 6.53 2.22 -0.43
CA ALA A 29 6.64 3.58 0.09
C ALA A 29 8.00 4.22 -0.29
N ARG A 30 9.07 3.44 -0.40
CA ARG A 30 10.37 3.94 -0.88
C ARG A 30 10.33 4.30 -2.35
N GLU A 31 9.70 3.48 -3.19
CA GLU A 31 9.52 3.77 -4.62
C GLU A 31 8.70 5.05 -4.83
N ILE A 32 7.57 5.19 -4.12
CA ILE A 32 6.76 6.41 -4.15
C ILE A 32 7.58 7.63 -3.71
N HIS A 33 8.37 7.50 -2.65
CA HIS A 33 9.17 8.62 -2.15
C HIS A 33 10.31 9.04 -3.08
N GLN A 34 10.98 8.08 -3.73
CA GLN A 34 12.14 8.34 -4.58
C GLN A 34 11.76 8.72 -6.01
N GLU A 35 10.79 8.02 -6.59
CA GLU A 35 10.50 8.09 -8.03
C GLU A 35 9.16 8.78 -8.33
N LYS A 36 8.36 9.11 -7.29
CA LYS A 36 6.97 9.58 -7.43
C LYS A 36 6.12 8.70 -8.35
N ASN A 37 6.47 7.43 -8.41
CA ASN A 37 5.80 6.45 -9.25
C ASN A 37 4.54 5.98 -8.54
N GLU A 38 3.50 6.80 -8.51
CA GLU A 38 2.21 6.51 -7.90
C GLU A 38 1.35 5.68 -8.89
N LEU A 39 0.67 4.63 -8.39
CA LEU A 39 -0.11 3.68 -9.23
C LEU A 39 -1.63 3.92 -9.19
N LEU A 40 -2.08 4.84 -8.35
CA LEU A 40 -3.45 5.33 -8.31
C LEU A 40 -3.46 6.79 -8.75
N ASP A 41 -4.62 7.27 -9.19
CA ASP A 41 -4.79 8.69 -9.49
C ASP A 41 -4.79 9.51 -8.19
N GLU A 42 -4.42 10.80 -8.27
CA GLU A 42 -4.32 11.66 -7.07
C GLU A 42 -5.64 11.74 -6.27
N GLU A 43 -6.78 11.58 -6.96
CA GLU A 43 -8.13 11.61 -6.36
C GLU A 43 -8.51 10.30 -5.64
N GLU A 44 -7.81 9.19 -5.93
CA GLU A 44 -8.07 7.88 -5.30
C GLU A 44 -7.32 7.74 -3.97
N TYR A 45 -6.25 8.52 -3.74
CA TYR A 45 -5.51 8.48 -2.50
C TYR A 45 -6.23 9.23 -1.38
N ASN A 46 -6.49 8.53 -0.28
CA ASN A 46 -6.98 9.15 0.96
C ASN A 46 -5.82 9.59 1.85
N GLY A 47 -4.68 8.90 1.74
CA GLY A 47 -3.49 9.14 2.53
C GLY A 47 -2.47 10.06 1.85
N VAL A 48 -1.85 10.94 2.64
CA VAL A 48 -0.80 11.87 2.15
C VAL A 48 0.62 11.32 2.30
N THR A 49 0.83 10.29 3.10
CA THR A 49 2.18 9.73 3.33
C THR A 49 2.49 8.62 2.32
N PRO A 50 3.76 8.43 1.92
CA PRO A 50 4.12 7.34 1.01
C PRO A 50 3.70 5.95 1.53
N VAL A 51 3.72 5.77 2.85
CA VAL A 51 3.29 4.52 3.49
C VAL A 51 1.77 4.33 3.38
N SER A 52 0.98 5.38 3.58
CA SER A 52 -0.47 5.28 3.41
C SER A 52 -0.84 5.01 1.96
N LYS A 53 -0.22 5.74 1.01
CA LYS A 53 -0.43 5.52 -0.43
C LYS A 53 -0.07 4.09 -0.84
N ALA A 54 1.04 3.55 -0.31
CA ALA A 54 1.44 2.17 -0.58
C ALA A 54 0.41 1.14 -0.10
N TYR A 55 -0.20 1.35 1.08
CA TYR A 55 -1.26 0.46 1.56
C TYR A 55 -2.54 0.57 0.72
N GLU A 56 -2.88 1.76 0.24
CA GLU A 56 -4.03 1.98 -0.65
C GLU A 56 -3.83 1.30 -2.01
N GLU A 57 -2.61 1.33 -2.57
CA GLU A 57 -2.27 0.58 -3.78
C GLU A 57 -2.35 -0.95 -3.60
N ILE A 58 -2.03 -1.46 -2.39
CA ILE A 58 -2.21 -2.87 -2.04
C ILE A 58 -3.70 -3.21 -2.00
N ILE A 59 -4.52 -2.40 -1.33
CA ILE A 59 -5.98 -2.59 -1.23
C ILE A 59 -6.61 -2.60 -2.64
N ALA A 60 -6.21 -1.64 -3.49
CA ALA A 60 -6.63 -1.54 -4.88
C ALA A 60 -6.12 -2.70 -5.77
N GLY A 61 -5.27 -3.59 -5.23
CA GLY A 61 -4.75 -4.77 -5.92
C GLY A 61 -3.75 -4.45 -7.03
N LYS A 62 -3.24 -3.22 -7.10
CA LYS A 62 -2.17 -2.81 -8.02
C LYS A 62 -0.84 -3.47 -7.66
N ILE A 63 -0.69 -3.83 -6.39
CA ILE A 63 0.47 -4.54 -5.85
C ILE A 63 0.01 -5.83 -5.20
N LYS A 64 0.71 -6.93 -5.52
CA LYS A 64 0.48 -8.24 -4.92
C LYS A 64 1.80 -8.85 -4.47
N PRO A 65 1.80 -9.68 -3.42
CA PRO A 65 2.94 -10.52 -3.11
C PRO A 65 3.29 -11.38 -4.34
N LYS A 66 4.57 -11.47 -4.69
CA LYS A 66 5.02 -12.52 -5.61
C LYS A 66 5.01 -13.84 -4.83
N GLU A 67 4.41 -14.87 -5.43
CA GLU A 67 4.50 -16.26 -4.93
C GLU A 67 5.96 -16.76 -4.93
#